data_AF-A0A4R7NJH9-F1
#
_entry.id   AF-A0A4R7NJH9-F1
#
_cell.length_a   1.000
_cell.length_b   1.000
_cell.length_c   1.000
_cell.angle_alpha   90.00
_cell.angle_beta   90.00
_cell.angle_gamma   90.00
#
_symmetry.space_group_name_H-M   'P 1'
#
loop_
_entity.id
_entity.type
_entity.pdbx_description
1 polymer ?
#
loop_
_entity_poly.entity_id
_entity_poly.type
_entity_poly.pdbx_seq_one_letter_code
_entity_poly.pdbx_strand_id
1 'polypeptide(L)'
;MSRVDVPLLSHDMRLAISREGGFAYLPGLAAPREIECERLSDDKCARLGEWLSRLANVPEASTTGADRRCFRLTLSSRRTGEACWQRRLDEPCAPAWLVRLWRDGESALDEDDPAT
;
A
#
# COMPACT_ATOMS: atom_id res chain seq x y z
N MET A 1 -22.63 -1.25 -1.12
CA MET A 1 -21.24 -0.76 -1.05
C MET A 1 -20.52 -1.66 -0.07
N SER A 2 -19.75 -2.64 -0.56
CA SER A 2 -19.02 -3.56 0.31
C SER A 2 -17.91 -2.79 0.99
N ARG A 3 -18.06 -2.55 2.30
CA ARG A 3 -16.97 -2.07 3.16
C ARG A 3 -15.85 -3.08 3.01
N VAL A 4 -14.75 -2.68 2.38
CA VAL A 4 -13.54 -3.49 2.41
C VAL A 4 -13.04 -3.42 3.83
N ASP A 5 -13.23 -4.52 4.54
CA ASP A 5 -12.69 -4.69 5.88
C ASP A 5 -11.18 -4.70 5.74
N VAL A 6 -10.52 -3.66 6.26
CA VAL A 6 -9.07 -3.64 6.31
C VAL A 6 -8.68 -4.65 7.38
N PRO A 7 -7.92 -5.70 7.02
CA PRO A 7 -7.53 -6.71 7.98
C PRO A 7 -6.76 -6.07 9.14
N LEU A 8 -7.02 -6.57 10.35
CA LEU A 8 -6.23 -6.24 11.52
C LEU A 8 -4.76 -6.49 11.21
N LEU A 9 -3.98 -5.42 11.11
CA LEU A 9 -2.54 -5.53 10.94
C LEU A 9 -1.95 -6.18 12.20
N SER A 10 -1.09 -7.17 11.97
CA SER A 10 -0.31 -7.82 13.00
C SER A 10 1.13 -7.92 12.52
N HIS A 11 2.07 -8.16 13.44
CA HIS A 11 3.50 -8.28 13.11
C HIS A 11 3.81 -9.44 12.12
N ASP A 12 2.92 -10.44 12.00
CA ASP A 12 3.08 -11.51 11.00
C ASP A 12 2.74 -11.07 9.57
N MET A 13 2.24 -9.85 9.37
CA MET A 13 1.83 -9.38 8.05
C MET A 13 2.97 -8.74 7.27
N ARG A 14 2.87 -8.83 5.95
CA ARG A 14 3.71 -8.13 4.99
C ARG A 14 2.84 -7.38 3.99
N LEU A 15 3.14 -6.11 3.80
CA LEU A 15 2.53 -5.25 2.79
C LEU A 15 3.46 -5.16 1.58
N ALA A 16 2.97 -5.55 0.41
CA ALA A 16 3.64 -5.34 -0.87
C ALA A 16 2.93 -4.23 -1.65
N ILE A 17 3.68 -3.24 -2.12
CA ILE A 17 3.19 -2.10 -2.90
C ILE A 17 3.89 -2.09 -4.26
N SER A 18 3.12 -2.27 -5.33
CA SER A 18 3.62 -2.25 -6.70
C SER A 18 3.02 -1.07 -7.44
N ARG A 19 3.82 -0.42 -8.28
CA ARG A 19 3.34 0.57 -9.25
C ARG A 19 3.25 -0.11 -10.62
N GLU A 20 2.06 -0.18 -11.17
CA GLU A 20 1.75 -0.79 -12.46
C GLU A 20 1.44 0.29 -13.50
N GLY A 21 1.77 0.04 -14.76
CA GLY A 21 1.46 0.95 -15.86
C GLY A 21 2.43 2.13 -16.00
N GLY A 22 2.47 2.71 -17.20
CA GLY A 22 3.48 3.70 -17.59
C GLY A 22 4.84 3.08 -17.89
N PHE A 23 5.50 3.54 -18.95
CA PHE A 23 6.83 3.10 -19.41
C PHE A 23 7.99 3.56 -18.48
N ALA A 24 7.77 3.66 -17.16
CA ALA A 24 8.79 4.13 -16.23
C ALA A 24 9.66 2.95 -15.75
N TYR A 25 10.65 2.57 -16.56
CA TYR A 25 11.77 1.76 -16.11
C TYR A 25 12.66 2.62 -15.19
N LEU A 26 12.34 2.64 -13.90
CA LEU A 26 13.25 3.13 -12.85
C LEU A 26 13.93 1.90 -12.23
N PRO A 27 15.20 1.61 -12.56
CA PRO A 27 15.93 0.50 -11.96
C PRO A 27 15.97 0.69 -10.44
N GLY A 28 15.39 -0.25 -9.71
CA GLY A 28 15.25 -0.22 -8.23
C GLY A 28 13.83 0.02 -7.71
N LEU A 29 12.88 0.49 -8.53
CA LEU A 29 11.48 0.75 -8.15
C LEU A 29 10.45 -0.02 -9.01
N ALA A 30 10.92 -0.82 -9.96
CA ALA A 30 10.08 -1.76 -10.71
C ALA A 30 9.65 -2.98 -9.86
N ALA A 31 10.43 -3.30 -8.81
CA ALA A 31 10.07 -4.34 -7.86
C ALA A 31 9.01 -3.83 -6.85
N PRO A 32 8.11 -4.69 -6.37
CA PRO A 32 7.23 -4.35 -5.26
C PRO A 32 8.03 -3.85 -4.07
N ARG A 33 7.58 -2.74 -3.46
CA ARG A 33 8.09 -2.31 -2.16
C ARG A 33 7.44 -3.19 -1.09
N GLU A 34 8.26 -3.94 -0.37
CA GLU A 34 7.80 -4.77 0.75
C GLU A 34 8.05 -4.07 2.08
N ILE A 35 7.05 -4.11 2.97
CA ILE A 35 7.11 -3.63 4.34
C ILE A 35 6.70 -4.79 5.24
N GLU A 36 7.62 -5.24 6.08
CA GLU A 36 7.36 -6.31 7.03
C GLU A 36 6.88 -5.69 8.34
N CYS A 37 5.66 -6.03 8.78
CA CYS A 37 5.10 -5.45 9.99
C CYS A 37 5.90 -5.83 11.24
N GLU A 38 6.63 -6.96 11.23
CA GLU A 38 7.56 -7.37 12.29
C GLU A 38 8.67 -6.33 12.56
N ARG A 39 9.08 -5.57 11.54
CA ARG A 39 10.15 -4.56 11.65
C ARG A 39 9.63 -3.21 12.15
N LEU A 40 8.31 -3.05 12.22
CA LEU A 40 7.66 -1.83 12.67
C LEU A 40 7.51 -1.86 14.19
N SER A 41 7.59 -0.70 14.83
CA SER A 41 7.08 -0.54 16.19
C SER A 41 5.55 -0.63 16.21
N ASP A 42 4.98 -0.89 17.38
CA ASP A 42 3.52 -0.92 17.56
C ASP A 42 2.85 0.36 17.04
N ASP A 43 3.43 1.54 17.31
CA ASP A 43 2.93 2.83 16.81
C ASP A 43 2.94 2.91 15.27
N LYS A 44 4.02 2.46 14.62
CA LYS A 44 4.12 2.45 13.15
C LYS A 44 3.15 1.46 12.54
N CYS A 45 2.95 0.30 13.18
CA CYS A 45 2.00 -0.71 12.75
C CYS A 45 0.55 -0.20 12.85
N ALA A 46 0.20 0.45 13.97
CA ALA A 46 -1.10 1.09 14.15
C ALA A 46 -1.34 2.20 13.13
N ARG A 47 -0.35 3.07 12.90
CA ARG A 47 -0.40 4.14 11.90
C ARG A 47 -0.60 3.61 10.49
N LEU A 48 0.14 2.56 10.11
CA LEU A 48 -0.03 1.90 8.82
C LEU A 48 -1.46 1.36 8.68
N GLY A 49 -2.02 0.78 9.74
CA GLY A 49 -3.39 0.25 9.76
C GLY A 49 -4.42 1.35 9.54
N GLU A 50 -4.24 2.48 10.21
CA GLU A 50 -5.08 3.66 10.02
C GLU A 50 -5.01 4.17 8.57
N TRP A 51 -3.82 4.30 8.00
CA TRP A 51 -3.64 4.75 6.61
C TRP A 51 -4.29 3.79 5.61
N LEU A 52 -4.12 2.48 5.78
CA LEU A 52 -4.79 1.48 4.95
C LEU A 52 -6.31 1.55 5.10
N SER A 53 -6.83 1.82 6.30
CA SER A 53 -8.28 2.00 6.53
C SER A 53 -8.86 3.18 5.72
N ARG A 54 -8.10 4.26 5.54
CA ARG A 54 -8.51 5.42 4.74
C ARG A 54 -8.69 5.07 3.26
N LEU A 55 -7.98 4.06 2.75
CA LEU A 55 -8.14 3.57 1.38
C LEU A 55 -9.51 2.91 1.14
N ALA A 56 -10.26 2.54 2.17
CA ALA A 56 -11.61 2.01 2.00
C ALA A 56 -12.56 3.02 1.31
N ASN A 57 -12.26 4.32 1.43
CA ASN A 57 -13.05 5.41 0.83
C ASN A 57 -12.54 5.83 -0.57
N VAL A 58 -11.38 5.33 -1.01
CA VAL A 58 -10.83 5.68 -2.32
C VAL A 58 -11.38 4.71 -3.36
N PRO A 59 -11.87 5.19 -4.52
CA PRO A 59 -12.39 4.32 -5.56
C PRO A 59 -11.32 3.36 -6.07
N GLU A 60 -11.74 2.12 -6.34
CA GLU A 60 -10.87 1.10 -6.91
C GLU A 60 -10.54 1.46 -8.37
N ALA A 61 -9.28 1.24 -8.76
CA ALA A 61 -8.83 1.50 -10.13
C ALA A 61 -9.63 0.64 -11.12
N SER A 62 -10.20 1.27 -12.13
CA SER A 62 -10.87 0.56 -13.22
C SER A 62 -9.85 -0.22 -14.06
N THR A 63 -10.19 -1.42 -14.50
CA THR A 63 -9.34 -2.29 -15.33
C THR A 63 -9.17 -1.81 -16.78
N THR A 64 -9.81 -0.71 -17.18
CA THR A 64 -9.89 -0.25 -18.57
C THR A 64 -8.96 0.95 -18.81
N GLY A 65 -7.86 0.73 -19.56
CA GLY A 65 -6.99 1.79 -20.10
C GLY A 65 -5.50 1.45 -20.08
N ALA A 66 -4.87 1.36 -21.25
CA ALA A 66 -3.47 0.93 -21.41
C ALA A 66 -2.42 1.89 -20.83
N ASP A 67 -2.79 3.16 -20.57
CA ASP A 67 -1.89 4.20 -20.06
C ASP A 67 -2.17 4.62 -18.61
N ARG A 68 -3.10 3.96 -17.92
CA ARG A 68 -3.38 4.29 -16.51
C ARG A 68 -2.31 3.68 -15.62
N ARG A 69 -1.67 4.53 -14.82
CA ARG A 69 -0.77 4.11 -13.76
C ARG A 69 -1.57 3.82 -12.51
N CYS A 70 -1.32 2.69 -11.88
CA CYS A 70 -2.04 2.26 -10.69
C CYS A 70 -1.08 1.76 -9.62
N PHE A 71 -1.43 1.94 -8.35
CA PHE A 71 -0.80 1.20 -7.26
C PHE A 71 -1.60 -0.07 -6.98
N ARG A 72 -0.91 -1.19 -6.85
CA ARG A 72 -1.44 -2.42 -6.28
C ARG A 72 -0.84 -2.61 -4.89
N LEU A 73 -1.70 -2.79 -3.91
CA LEU A 73 -1.34 -3.14 -2.55
C LEU A 73 -1.80 -4.57 -2.28
N THR A 74 -0.96 -5.36 -1.64
CA THR A 74 -1.28 -6.72 -1.19
C THR A 74 -0.78 -6.90 0.23
N LEU A 75 -1.67 -7.28 1.13
CA LEU A 75 -1.32 -7.72 2.46
C LEU A 75 -1.36 -9.24 2.50
N SER A 76 -0.28 -9.84 2.99
CA SER A 76 -0.13 -11.29 3.09
C SER A 76 0.44 -11.69 4.45
N SER A 77 0.06 -12.86 4.96
CA SER A 77 0.78 -13.47 6.09
C SER A 77 2.19 -13.85 5.65
N ARG A 78 3.18 -13.56 6.48
CA ARG A 78 4.59 -13.94 6.26
C ARG A 78 4.80 -15.43 6.46
N ARG A 79 4.04 -16.05 7.38
CA ARG A 79 4.09 -17.49 7.62
C ARG A 79 3.54 -18.32 6.47
N THR A 80 2.39 -17.95 5.92
CA THR A 80 1.73 -18.76 4.88
C THR A 80 1.94 -18.24 3.47
N GLY A 81 2.31 -16.96 3.32
CA GLY A 81 2.36 -16.26 2.03
C GLY A 81 0.97 -15.92 1.47
N GLU A 82 -0.10 -16.28 2.17
CA GLU A 82 -1.47 -16.11 1.69
C GLU A 82 -1.88 -14.63 1.76
N ALA A 83 -2.39 -14.11 0.64
CA ALA A 83 -2.93 -12.77 0.57
C ALA A 83 -4.30 -12.70 1.27
N CYS A 84 -4.40 -11.92 2.32
CA CYS A 84 -5.66 -11.71 3.07
C CYS A 84 -6.39 -10.44 2.63
N TRP A 85 -5.69 -9.51 1.97
CA TRP A 85 -6.28 -8.26 1.47
C TRP A 85 -5.52 -7.72 0.28
N GLN A 86 -6.25 -7.15 -0.68
CA GLN A 86 -5.68 -6.50 -1.85
C GLN A 86 -6.48 -5.27 -2.23
N ARG A 87 -5.78 -4.25 -2.71
CA ARG A 87 -6.39 -3.05 -3.29
C ARG A 87 -5.64 -2.55 -4.50
N ARG A 88 -6.37 -1.91 -5.40
CA ARG A 88 -5.83 -1.24 -6.57
C ARG A 88 -6.35 0.18 -6.67
N LEU A 89 -5.47 1.15 -6.83
CA LEU A 89 -5.83 2.57 -6.88
C LEU A 89 -5.18 3.22 -8.10
N ASP A 90 -5.92 4.08 -8.79
CA ASP A 90 -5.34 4.93 -9.82
C ASP A 90 -4.31 5.86 -9.17
N GLU A 91 -3.10 5.97 -9.73
CA GLU A 91 -2.02 6.81 -9.16
C GLU A 91 -2.45 8.27 -8.92
N PRO A 92 -3.23 8.94 -9.80
CA PRO A 92 -3.74 10.28 -9.54
C PRO A 92 -4.71 10.39 -8.35
N CYS A 93 -5.33 9.28 -7.95
CA CYS A 93 -6.22 9.21 -6.79
C CYS A 93 -5.51 8.66 -5.55
N ALA A 94 -4.27 8.21 -5.68
CA ALA A 94 -3.49 7.69 -4.58
C ALA A 94 -3.11 8.83 -3.62
N PRO A 95 -3.32 8.65 -2.31
CA PRO A 95 -2.92 9.67 -1.34
C PRO A 95 -1.39 9.81 -1.31
N ALA A 96 -0.91 11.00 -0.96
CA ALA A 96 0.52 11.32 -0.97
C ALA A 96 1.34 10.36 -0.09
N TRP A 97 0.80 9.95 1.06
CA TRP A 97 1.45 8.99 1.95
C TRP A 97 1.71 7.64 1.26
N LEU A 98 0.84 7.18 0.34
CA LEU A 98 1.02 5.90 -0.36
C LEU A 98 2.19 5.96 -1.34
N VAL A 99 2.33 7.11 -2.03
CA VAL A 99 3.46 7.35 -2.93
C VAL A 99 4.78 7.35 -2.15
N ARG A 100 4.81 8.02 -0.98
CA ARG A 100 5.98 8.02 -0.09
C ARG A 100 6.27 6.62 0.46
N LEU A 101 5.24 5.90 0.91
CA LEU A 101 5.37 4.55 1.44
C LEU A 101 5.98 3.58 0.40
N TRP A 102 5.57 3.69 -0.86
CA TRP A 102 6.18 2.94 -1.96
C TRP A 102 7.65 3.34 -2.21
N ARG A 103 7.93 4.64 -2.24
CA ARG A 103 9.26 5.18 -2.56
C ARG A 103 10.29 4.91 -1.44
N ASP A 104 9.92 5.25 -0.21
CA ASP A 104 10.82 5.37 0.95
C ASP A 104 10.67 4.21 1.95
N GLY A 105 9.65 3.34 1.76
CA GLY A 105 9.41 2.17 2.60
C GLY A 105 8.92 2.54 4.01
N GLU A 106 9.32 1.75 5.01
CA GLU A 106 8.92 1.93 6.42
C GLU A 106 9.30 3.32 7.00
N SER A 107 10.30 3.99 6.42
CA SER A 107 10.69 5.36 6.80
C SER A 107 9.59 6.39 6.55
N ALA A 108 8.70 6.14 5.59
CA ALA A 108 7.57 7.03 5.32
C ALA A 108 6.57 7.07 6.48
N LEU A 109 6.61 6.09 7.39
CA LEU A 109 5.77 6.04 8.59
C LEU A 109 6.32 6.90 9.72
N ASP A 110 7.56 7.38 9.65
CA ASP A 110 8.13 8.30 10.63
C ASP A 110 7.60 9.73 10.45
N GLU A 111 7.27 10.09 9.21
CA GLU A 111 6.67 11.39 8.88
C GLU A 111 5.17 11.40 9.19
N ASP A 112 4.69 12.50 9.79
CA ASP A 112 3.26 12.76 9.90
C ASP A 112 2.59 12.78 8.51
N ASP A 113 1.32 12.37 8.47
CA ASP A 113 0.51 12.42 7.25
C ASP A 113 0.33 13.90 6.86
N PRO A 114 0.73 14.34 5.65
CA PRO A 114 0.68 15.73 5.26
C PRO A 114 -0.75 16.22 4.97
N ALA A 115 -1.78 15.43 5.26
CA ALA A 115 -3.18 15.83 5.12
C ALA A 115 -3.72 16.63 6.34
N THR A 116 -2.98 17.63 6.81
CA THR A 116 -3.56 18.80 7.48
C THR A 116 -3.66 19.95 6.50
#